data_AF-A0A2R6MS88-F1
#
_entry.id   AF-A0A2R6MS88-F1
#
_cell.length_a   1.000
_cell.length_b   1.000
_cell.length_c   1.000
_cell.angle_alpha   90.00
_cell.angle_beta   90.00
_cell.angle_gamma   90.00
#
_symmetry.space_group_name_H-M   'P 1'
#
loop_
_entity.id
_entity.type
_entity.pdbx_description
1 polymer ?
#
loop_
_entity_poly.entity_id
_entity_poly.type
_entity_poly.pdbx_seq_one_letter_code
_entity_poly.pdbx_strand_id
1 'polypeptide(L)'
;MALRVRTALAAAARARGLSAPQDPLLRRARQRLAAIRDEREGGVAGDGAALSTADARQRLAAARAETDRLRERVATVRGRLQAREEYGLATEDVRAELAAAARDLSEVETEAVAAQQTLERARRRTRETRDTLEERLRLEDRVANLERRARRALTERVRDAYAAAVAEVPGTGEPDDPFAADALTAGFAVARVAEFDAPVVVSGDRFESARAASRWLGAPVVRV
;
A
#
# COMPACT_ATOMS: atom_id res chain seq x y z
N MET A 1 11.29 18.89 23.73
CA MET A 1 11.37 18.06 22.51
C MET A 1 12.78 18.22 21.95
N ALA A 2 13.57 17.15 21.81
CA ALA A 2 14.95 17.26 21.34
C ALA A 2 15.01 17.45 19.81
N LEU A 3 15.83 18.40 19.34
CA LEU A 3 16.03 18.68 17.93
C LEU A 3 16.67 17.48 17.21
N ARG A 4 16.01 16.97 16.16
CA ARG A 4 16.61 15.97 15.27
C ARG A 4 17.42 16.67 14.17
N VAL A 5 18.66 17.02 14.48
CA VAL A 5 19.55 17.88 13.65
C VAL A 5 19.54 17.50 12.17
N ARG A 6 19.76 16.23 11.82
CA ARG A 6 19.78 15.78 10.40
C ARG A 6 18.44 15.97 9.68
N THR A 7 17.32 15.83 10.38
CA THR A 7 16.00 16.10 9.80
C THR A 7 15.80 17.60 9.59
N ALA A 8 16.21 18.42 10.56
CA ALA A 8 16.11 19.87 10.47
C ALA A 8 17.01 20.46 9.38
N LEU A 9 18.24 19.95 9.23
CA LEU A 9 19.16 20.34 8.15
C LEU A 9 18.65 19.96 6.76
N ALA A 10 18.04 18.79 6.59
CA ALA A 10 17.42 18.46 5.32
C ALA A 10 16.24 19.38 4.98
N ALA A 11 15.49 19.85 5.99
CA ALA A 11 14.45 20.86 5.79
C ALA A 11 15.06 22.23 5.44
N ALA A 12 16.11 22.66 6.15
CA ALA A 12 16.87 23.87 5.85
C ALA A 12 17.42 23.87 4.42
N ALA A 13 18.01 22.76 3.99
CA ALA A 13 18.47 22.57 2.62
C ALA A 13 17.35 22.77 1.58
N ARG A 14 16.15 22.24 1.85
CA ARG A 14 14.99 22.43 0.97
C ARG A 14 14.48 23.87 0.96
N ALA A 15 14.51 24.56 2.10
CA ALA A 15 14.12 25.97 2.16
C ALA A 15 15.00 26.84 1.25
N ARG A 16 16.29 26.49 1.11
CA ARG A 16 17.22 27.09 0.14
C ARG A 16 17.02 26.61 -1.32
N GLY A 17 15.93 25.92 -1.62
CA GLY A 17 15.66 25.36 -2.94
C GLY A 17 16.50 24.14 -3.34
N LEU A 18 17.24 23.50 -2.41
CA LEU A 18 18.00 22.31 -2.76
C LEU A 18 17.09 21.09 -2.91
N SER A 19 17.29 20.37 -4.01
CA SER A 19 16.64 19.07 -4.27
C SER A 19 17.58 17.90 -4.00
N ALA A 20 16.99 16.76 -3.69
CA ALA A 20 17.69 15.48 -3.62
C ALA A 20 17.57 14.73 -4.95
N PRO A 21 18.59 13.94 -5.36
CA PRO A 21 18.50 13.09 -6.54
C PRO A 21 17.31 12.11 -6.52
N GLN A 22 16.81 11.78 -5.33
CA GLN A 22 15.70 10.85 -5.12
C GLN A 22 14.32 11.50 -5.31
N ASP A 23 14.21 12.82 -5.38
CA ASP A 23 12.91 13.50 -5.41
C ASP A 23 12.02 13.09 -6.61
N PRO A 24 12.53 12.89 -7.84
CA PRO A 24 11.70 12.39 -8.94
C PRO A 24 11.15 10.98 -8.69
N LEU A 25 11.97 10.09 -8.12
CA LEU A 25 11.54 8.74 -7.77
C LEU A 25 10.53 8.75 -6.63
N LEU A 26 10.72 9.63 -5.65
CA LEU A 26 9.80 9.82 -4.52
C LEU A 26 8.43 10.32 -5.00
N ARG A 27 8.40 11.30 -5.91
CA ARG A 27 7.14 11.77 -6.53
C ARG A 27 6.42 10.64 -7.26
N ARG A 28 7.11 9.88 -8.11
CA ARG A 28 6.52 8.75 -8.84
C ARG A 28 5.97 7.68 -7.91
N ALA A 29 6.71 7.30 -6.88
CA ALA A 29 6.27 6.29 -5.91
C ALA A 29 5.01 6.76 -5.13
N ARG A 30 4.97 8.02 -4.72
CA ARG A 30 3.80 8.62 -4.05
C ARG A 30 2.59 8.73 -4.98
N GLN A 31 2.80 9.09 -6.24
CA GLN A 31 1.73 9.11 -7.24
C GLN A 31 1.14 7.71 -7.46
N ARG A 32 1.98 6.67 -7.54
CA ARG A 32 1.48 5.29 -7.65
C ARG A 32 0.71 4.84 -6.40
N LEU A 33 1.17 5.21 -5.20
CA LEU A 33 0.43 4.96 -3.95
C LEU A 33 -0.94 5.66 -3.95
N ALA A 34 -1.01 6.91 -4.41
CA ALA A 34 -2.26 7.64 -4.55
C ALA A 34 -3.20 6.93 -5.55
N ALA A 35 -2.69 6.52 -6.72
CA ALA A 35 -3.48 5.77 -7.69
C ALA A 35 -4.05 4.46 -7.12
N ILE A 36 -3.25 3.67 -6.37
CA ILE A 36 -3.75 2.44 -5.72
C ILE A 36 -4.82 2.76 -4.67
N ARG A 37 -4.68 3.87 -3.95
CA ARG A 37 -5.67 4.32 -2.97
C ARG A 37 -6.98 4.71 -3.68
N ASP A 38 -6.90 5.48 -4.75
CA ASP A 38 -8.05 5.92 -5.54
C ASP A 38 -8.74 4.74 -6.23
N GLU A 39 -7.99 3.77 -6.78
CA GLU A 39 -8.51 2.52 -7.34
C GLU A 39 -9.33 1.72 -6.32
N ARG A 40 -8.93 1.77 -5.03
CA ARG A 40 -9.62 1.08 -3.93
C ARG A 40 -10.82 1.85 -3.39
N GLU A 41 -10.74 3.17 -3.33
CA GLU A 41 -11.83 4.04 -2.84
C GLU A 41 -12.91 4.24 -3.93
N GLY A 42 -12.51 4.38 -5.18
CA GLY A 42 -13.38 4.51 -6.36
C GLY A 42 -13.88 3.18 -6.92
N GLY A 43 -13.28 2.07 -6.48
CA GLY A 43 -13.87 0.74 -6.62
C GLY A 43 -15.16 0.67 -5.82
N VAL A 44 -16.26 1.06 -6.46
CA VAL A 44 -17.64 0.90 -5.98
C VAL A 44 -17.75 -0.39 -5.19
N ALA A 45 -18.38 -0.29 -4.02
CA ALA A 45 -18.96 -1.37 -3.23
C ALA A 45 -19.92 -2.23 -4.08
N GLY A 46 -19.37 -2.94 -5.06
CA GLY A 46 -20.05 -3.79 -6.03
C GLY A 46 -19.88 -5.27 -5.72
N ASP A 47 -19.37 -5.62 -4.54
CA ASP A 47 -19.48 -6.97 -4.00
C ASP A 47 -20.84 -7.11 -3.32
N GLY A 48 -21.90 -7.15 -4.13
CA GLY A 48 -23.13 -7.79 -3.71
C GLY A 48 -22.79 -9.23 -3.32
N ALA A 49 -22.72 -9.51 -2.01
CA ALA A 49 -22.57 -10.83 -1.39
C ALA A 49 -21.73 -11.84 -2.21
N ALA A 50 -20.52 -11.44 -2.61
CA ALA A 50 -19.62 -12.34 -3.29
C ALA A 50 -19.25 -13.49 -2.35
N LEU A 51 -19.50 -14.73 -2.77
CA LEU A 51 -19.10 -15.90 -1.99
C LEU A 51 -17.61 -15.87 -1.69
N SER A 52 -17.26 -16.29 -0.48
CA SER A 52 -15.87 -16.56 -0.17
C SER A 52 -15.35 -17.69 -1.08
N THR A 53 -14.03 -17.75 -1.25
CA THR A 53 -13.41 -18.86 -2.00
C THR A 53 -13.77 -20.22 -1.37
N ALA A 54 -13.99 -20.28 -0.05
CA ALA A 54 -14.40 -21.49 0.64
C ALA A 54 -15.83 -21.90 0.26
N ASP A 55 -16.78 -20.97 0.32
CA ASP A 55 -18.19 -21.24 -0.01
C ASP A 55 -18.34 -21.62 -1.49
N ALA A 56 -17.63 -20.95 -2.39
CA ALA A 56 -17.64 -21.27 -3.81
C ALA A 56 -17.05 -22.67 -4.10
N ARG A 57 -16.04 -23.11 -3.33
CA ARG A 57 -15.52 -24.49 -3.41
C ARG A 57 -16.55 -25.50 -2.93
N GLN A 58 -17.19 -25.23 -1.81
CA GLN A 58 -18.21 -26.13 -1.25
C GLN A 58 -19.38 -26.32 -2.21
N ARG A 59 -19.88 -25.23 -2.81
CA ARG A 59 -20.95 -25.30 -3.82
C ARG A 59 -20.55 -26.11 -5.05
N LEU A 60 -19.35 -25.90 -5.58
CA LEU A 60 -18.86 -26.70 -6.71
C LEU A 60 -18.74 -28.19 -6.36
N ALA A 61 -18.27 -28.51 -5.14
CA ALA A 61 -18.17 -29.89 -4.67
C ALA A 61 -19.56 -30.55 -4.57
N ALA A 62 -20.55 -29.84 -4.03
CA ALA A 62 -21.93 -30.31 -3.94
C ALA A 62 -22.54 -30.55 -5.32
N ALA A 63 -22.42 -29.59 -6.25
CA ALA A 63 -22.95 -29.72 -7.61
C ALA A 63 -22.30 -30.88 -8.38
N ARG A 64 -20.99 -31.09 -8.21
CA ARG A 64 -20.28 -32.24 -8.83
C ARG A 64 -20.73 -33.57 -8.24
N ALA A 65 -20.87 -33.66 -6.93
CA ALA A 65 -21.36 -34.88 -6.27
C ALA A 65 -22.77 -35.24 -6.76
N GLU A 66 -23.64 -34.24 -6.94
CA GLU A 66 -24.99 -34.47 -7.47
C GLU A 66 -24.98 -34.83 -8.96
N THR A 67 -24.09 -34.22 -9.76
CA THR A 67 -23.87 -34.60 -11.16
C THR A 67 -23.51 -36.08 -11.26
N ASP A 68 -22.59 -36.56 -10.42
CA ASP A 68 -22.14 -37.95 -10.42
C ASP A 68 -23.28 -38.91 -10.06
N ARG A 69 -24.11 -38.58 -9.05
CA ARG A 69 -25.30 -39.36 -8.69
C ARG A 69 -26.31 -39.43 -9.83
N LEU A 70 -26.58 -38.31 -10.52
CA LEU A 70 -27.55 -38.26 -11.61
C LEU A 70 -27.05 -38.99 -12.86
N ARG A 71 -25.74 -38.98 -13.13
CA ARG A 71 -25.15 -39.81 -14.20
C ARG A 71 -25.33 -41.30 -13.94
N GLU A 72 -25.08 -41.74 -12.71
CA GLU A 72 -25.33 -43.13 -12.29
C GLU A 72 -26.80 -43.51 -12.43
N ARG A 73 -27.72 -42.61 -12.04
CA ARG A 73 -29.17 -42.80 -12.22
C ARG A 73 -29.54 -42.94 -13.69
N VAL A 74 -29.07 -42.04 -14.56
CA VAL A 74 -29.32 -42.10 -16.01
C VAL A 74 -28.81 -43.41 -16.60
N ALA A 75 -27.59 -43.84 -16.23
CA ALA A 75 -27.03 -45.12 -16.69
C ALA A 75 -27.89 -46.31 -16.24
N THR A 76 -28.36 -46.30 -14.98
CA THR A 76 -29.22 -47.33 -14.42
C THR A 76 -30.56 -47.42 -15.15
N VAL A 77 -31.23 -46.29 -15.39
CA VAL A 77 -32.51 -46.24 -16.11
C VAL A 77 -32.33 -46.67 -17.56
N ARG A 78 -31.24 -46.26 -18.21
CA ARG A 78 -30.91 -46.69 -19.58
C ARG A 78 -30.71 -48.20 -19.67
N GLY A 79 -29.97 -48.79 -18.73
CA GLY A 79 -29.78 -50.25 -18.68
C GLY A 79 -31.09 -51.00 -18.48
N ARG A 80 -31.99 -50.47 -17.63
CA ARG A 80 -33.34 -51.03 -17.43
C ARG A 80 -34.21 -50.94 -18.69
N LEU A 81 -34.15 -49.83 -19.41
CA LEU A 81 -34.86 -49.65 -20.68
C LEU A 81 -34.38 -50.68 -21.71
N GLN A 82 -33.06 -50.82 -21.87
CA GLN A 82 -32.48 -51.78 -22.80
C GLN A 82 -32.90 -53.22 -22.48
N ALA A 83 -32.87 -53.62 -21.21
CA ALA A 83 -33.35 -54.94 -20.80
C ALA A 83 -34.84 -55.13 -21.14
N ARG A 84 -35.70 -54.14 -20.90
CA ARG A 84 -37.12 -54.25 -21.26
C ARG A 84 -37.35 -54.35 -22.76
N GLU A 85 -36.61 -53.60 -23.56
CA GLU A 85 -36.65 -53.69 -25.02
C GLU A 85 -36.22 -55.09 -25.52
N GLU A 86 -35.18 -55.67 -24.92
CA GLU A 86 -34.70 -57.02 -25.22
C GLU A 86 -35.76 -58.10 -24.94
N TYR A 87 -36.51 -57.97 -23.84
CA TYR A 87 -37.55 -58.92 -23.45
C TYR A 87 -38.95 -58.57 -23.96
N GLY A 88 -39.11 -57.54 -24.81
CA GLY A 88 -40.41 -57.12 -25.35
C GLY A 88 -41.41 -56.62 -24.29
N LEU A 89 -40.93 -56.08 -23.17
CA LEU A 89 -41.74 -55.58 -22.07
C LEU A 89 -42.14 -54.10 -22.29
N ALA A 90 -43.18 -53.63 -21.60
CA ALA A 90 -43.62 -52.23 -21.69
C ALA A 90 -42.51 -51.23 -21.26
N THR A 91 -42.30 -50.20 -22.07
CA THR A 91 -41.13 -49.29 -21.97
C THR A 91 -41.49 -47.85 -21.61
N GLU A 92 -42.74 -47.48 -21.77
CA GLU A 92 -43.26 -46.11 -21.75
C GLU A 92 -42.89 -45.39 -20.44
N ASP A 93 -43.12 -46.03 -19.30
CA ASP A 93 -42.77 -45.47 -17.99
C ASP A 93 -41.26 -45.30 -17.81
N VAL A 94 -40.46 -46.26 -18.30
CA VAL A 94 -38.99 -46.23 -18.18
C VAL A 94 -38.39 -45.16 -19.08
N ARG A 95 -38.99 -44.91 -20.27
CA ARG A 95 -38.62 -43.79 -21.14
C ARG A 95 -38.93 -42.45 -20.50
N ALA A 96 -40.09 -42.31 -19.85
CA ALA A 96 -40.43 -41.11 -19.10
C ALA A 96 -39.46 -40.86 -17.93
N GLU A 97 -39.12 -41.91 -17.17
CA GLU A 97 -38.11 -41.86 -16.10
C GLU A 97 -36.73 -41.44 -16.64
N LEU A 98 -36.32 -41.98 -17.80
CA LEU A 98 -35.05 -41.62 -18.44
C LEU A 98 -35.02 -40.15 -18.86
N ALA A 99 -36.11 -39.66 -19.45
CA ALA A 99 -36.23 -38.27 -19.86
C ALA A 99 -36.18 -37.31 -18.66
N ALA A 100 -36.82 -37.66 -17.55
CA ALA A 100 -36.75 -36.90 -16.30
C ALA A 100 -35.32 -36.89 -15.72
N ALA A 101 -34.69 -38.06 -15.60
CA ALA A 101 -33.32 -38.16 -15.09
C ALA A 101 -32.31 -37.41 -15.95
N ALA A 102 -32.48 -37.41 -17.28
CA ALA A 102 -31.65 -36.64 -18.20
C ALA A 102 -31.86 -35.13 -18.05
N ARG A 103 -33.10 -34.67 -17.78
CA ARG A 103 -33.40 -33.27 -17.50
C ARG A 103 -32.73 -32.81 -16.21
N ASP A 104 -32.93 -33.55 -15.13
CA ASP A 104 -32.31 -33.27 -13.83
C ASP A 104 -30.78 -33.19 -13.97
N LEU A 105 -30.18 -34.14 -14.70
CA LEU A 105 -28.74 -34.14 -14.96
C LEU A 105 -28.30 -32.86 -15.70
N SER A 106 -29.01 -32.47 -16.75
CA SER A 106 -28.68 -31.25 -17.52
C SER A 106 -28.76 -29.98 -16.67
N GLU A 107 -29.73 -29.90 -15.75
CA GLU A 107 -29.88 -28.76 -14.83
C GLU A 107 -28.70 -28.69 -13.85
N VAL A 108 -28.35 -29.80 -13.22
CA VAL A 108 -27.23 -29.87 -12.26
C VAL A 108 -25.88 -29.69 -12.95
N GLU A 109 -25.69 -30.19 -14.17
CA GLU A 109 -24.47 -29.91 -14.95
C GLU A 109 -24.31 -28.41 -15.24
N THR A 110 -25.42 -27.71 -15.52
CA THR A 110 -25.43 -26.25 -15.68
C THR A 110 -25.06 -25.55 -14.37
N GLU A 111 -25.60 -26.01 -13.24
CA GLU A 111 -25.24 -25.50 -11.91
C GLU A 111 -23.75 -25.72 -11.59
N ALA A 112 -23.19 -26.88 -11.92
CA ALA A 112 -21.78 -27.19 -11.70
C ALA A 112 -20.86 -26.24 -12.49
N VAL A 113 -21.21 -25.92 -13.75
CA VAL A 113 -20.49 -24.93 -14.56
C VAL A 113 -20.58 -23.54 -13.92
N ALA A 114 -21.77 -23.12 -13.49
CA ALA A 114 -21.96 -21.81 -12.83
C ALA A 114 -21.17 -21.71 -11.50
N ALA A 115 -21.16 -22.79 -10.71
CA ALA A 115 -20.39 -22.88 -9.46
C ALA A 115 -18.88 -22.81 -9.73
N GLN A 116 -18.40 -23.46 -10.80
CA GLN A 116 -16.99 -23.39 -11.21
C GLN A 116 -16.58 -21.97 -11.60
N GLN A 117 -17.37 -21.30 -12.45
CA GLN A 117 -17.09 -19.91 -12.83
C GLN A 117 -17.09 -18.98 -11.61
N THR A 118 -18.00 -19.21 -10.66
CA THR A 118 -18.05 -18.44 -9.41
C THR A 118 -16.78 -18.62 -8.58
N LEU A 119 -16.29 -19.85 -8.46
CA LEU A 119 -15.02 -20.14 -7.78
C LEU A 119 -13.83 -19.46 -8.47
N GLU A 120 -13.77 -19.51 -9.80
CA GLU A 120 -12.70 -18.85 -10.56
C GLU A 120 -12.71 -17.33 -10.35
N ARG A 121 -13.88 -16.70 -10.37
CA ARG A 121 -14.04 -15.27 -10.07
C ARG A 121 -13.64 -14.94 -8.63
N ALA A 122 -14.02 -15.75 -7.65
CA ALA A 122 -13.65 -15.54 -6.24
C ALA A 122 -12.13 -15.66 -6.02
N ARG A 123 -11.49 -16.67 -6.65
CA ARG A 123 -10.03 -16.85 -6.61
C ARG A 123 -9.29 -15.70 -7.27
N ARG A 124 -9.77 -15.22 -8.42
CA ARG A 124 -9.16 -14.11 -9.14
C ARG A 124 -9.20 -12.83 -8.30
N ARG A 125 -10.36 -12.47 -7.75
CA ARG A 125 -10.51 -11.31 -6.85
C ARG A 125 -9.59 -11.39 -5.63
N THR A 126 -9.49 -12.57 -5.02
CA THR A 126 -8.59 -12.78 -3.87
C THR A 126 -7.12 -12.55 -4.25
N ARG A 127 -6.70 -12.98 -5.46
CA ARG A 127 -5.35 -12.73 -5.97
C ARG A 127 -5.12 -11.25 -6.25
N GLU A 128 -6.00 -10.62 -7.02
CA GLU A 128 -5.91 -9.19 -7.36
C GLU A 128 -5.84 -8.31 -6.11
N THR A 129 -6.64 -8.63 -5.08
CA THR A 129 -6.59 -7.94 -3.78
C THR A 129 -5.24 -8.11 -3.10
N ARG A 130 -4.69 -9.33 -3.08
CA ARG A 130 -3.38 -9.62 -2.49
C ARG A 130 -2.26 -8.90 -3.25
N ASP A 131 -2.27 -8.98 -4.57
CA ASP A 131 -1.25 -8.38 -5.44
C ASP A 131 -1.22 -6.85 -5.26
N THR A 132 -2.41 -6.23 -5.17
CA THR A 132 -2.55 -4.79 -4.89
C THR A 132 -2.01 -4.41 -3.52
N LEU A 133 -2.29 -5.21 -2.48
CA LEU A 133 -1.77 -4.98 -1.14
C LEU A 133 -0.25 -5.14 -1.08
N GLU A 134 0.28 -6.15 -1.76
CA GLU A 134 1.71 -6.39 -1.85
C GLU A 134 2.43 -5.25 -2.59
N GLU A 135 1.87 -4.78 -3.71
CA GLU A 135 2.39 -3.62 -4.44
C GLU A 135 2.41 -2.38 -3.54
N ARG A 136 1.32 -2.12 -2.81
CA ARG A 136 1.22 -1.00 -1.87
C ARG A 136 2.32 -1.07 -0.80
N LEU A 137 2.47 -2.20 -0.10
CA LEU A 137 3.48 -2.36 0.95
C LEU A 137 4.89 -2.15 0.41
N ARG A 138 5.21 -2.73 -0.75
CA ARG A 138 6.50 -2.52 -1.43
C ARG A 138 6.74 -1.04 -1.75
N LEU A 139 5.72 -0.31 -2.18
CA LEU A 139 5.81 1.11 -2.47
C LEU A 139 5.97 1.98 -1.21
N GLU A 140 5.26 1.68 -0.13
CA GLU A 140 5.41 2.35 1.17
C GLU A 140 6.86 2.23 1.69
N ASP A 141 7.41 1.01 1.66
CA ASP A 141 8.80 0.75 2.02
C ASP A 141 9.78 1.49 1.10
N ARG A 142 9.50 1.50 -0.20
CA ARG A 142 10.30 2.24 -1.18
C ARG A 142 10.29 3.74 -0.89
N VAL A 143 9.13 4.31 -0.57
CA VAL A 143 8.99 5.73 -0.18
C VAL A 143 9.82 6.01 1.06
N ALA A 144 9.67 5.23 2.13
CA ALA A 144 10.43 5.42 3.37
C ALA A 144 11.95 5.35 3.11
N ASN A 145 12.40 4.41 2.28
CA ASN A 145 13.80 4.29 1.87
C ASN A 145 14.29 5.50 1.05
N LEU A 146 13.50 5.96 0.08
CA LEU A 146 13.83 7.12 -0.74
C LEU A 146 13.89 8.39 0.11
N GLU A 147 12.99 8.57 1.08
CA GLU A 147 13.01 9.70 2.02
C GLU A 147 14.25 9.69 2.90
N ARG A 148 14.65 8.53 3.43
CA ARG A 148 15.89 8.38 4.20
C ARG A 148 17.11 8.77 3.36
N ARG A 149 17.17 8.29 2.11
CA ARG A 149 18.26 8.61 1.17
C ARG A 149 18.27 10.10 0.78
N ALA A 150 17.09 10.69 0.52
CA ALA A 150 16.94 12.11 0.22
C ALA A 150 17.42 12.98 1.38
N ARG A 151 17.01 12.64 2.61
CA ARG A 151 17.45 13.34 3.82
C ARG A 151 18.96 13.28 3.98
N ARG A 152 19.57 12.10 3.78
CA ARG A 152 21.03 11.94 3.83
C ARG A 152 21.72 12.79 2.76
N ALA A 153 21.25 12.75 1.51
CA ALA A 153 21.82 13.52 0.42
C ALA A 153 21.75 15.04 0.67
N LEU A 154 20.61 15.53 1.16
CA LEU A 154 20.44 16.94 1.50
C LEU A 154 21.32 17.37 2.68
N THR A 155 21.39 16.53 3.73
CA THR A 155 22.23 16.81 4.90
C THR A 155 23.71 16.87 4.50
N GLU A 156 24.16 15.96 3.62
CA GLU A 156 25.54 15.94 3.15
C GLU A 156 25.89 17.21 2.38
N ARG A 157 24.98 17.72 1.54
CA ARG A 157 25.18 18.96 0.77
C ARG A 157 25.35 20.21 1.64
N VAL A 158 24.80 20.21 2.85
CA VAL A 158 24.87 21.36 3.78
C VAL A 158 25.77 21.07 4.99
N ARG A 159 26.48 19.94 5.00
CA ARG A 159 27.31 19.49 6.12
C ARG A 159 28.36 20.54 6.48
N ASP A 160 29.11 21.03 5.49
CA ASP A 160 30.22 21.94 5.74
C ASP A 160 29.73 23.32 6.18
N ALA A 161 28.66 23.83 5.57
CA ALA A 161 28.01 25.07 5.99
C ALA A 161 27.47 24.98 7.42
N TYR A 162 26.90 23.83 7.80
CA TYR A 162 26.45 23.58 9.16
C TYR A 162 27.62 23.50 10.14
N ALA A 163 28.70 22.80 9.79
CA ALA A 163 29.90 22.69 10.63
C ALA A 163 30.51 24.07 10.92
N ALA A 164 30.65 24.91 9.88
CA ALA A 164 31.09 26.29 10.01
C ALA A 164 30.14 27.10 10.91
N ALA A 165 28.83 26.98 10.70
CA ALA A 165 27.85 27.67 11.53
C ALA A 165 27.92 27.24 13.01
N VAL A 166 28.16 25.96 13.31
CA VAL A 166 28.34 25.48 14.69
C VAL A 166 29.57 26.11 15.34
N ALA A 167 30.70 26.19 14.63
CA ALA A 167 31.93 26.80 15.13
C ALA A 167 31.78 28.31 15.41
N GLU A 168 30.88 28.99 14.69
CA GLU A 168 30.61 30.43 14.84
C GLU A 168 29.56 30.77 15.91
N VAL A 169 28.90 29.78 16.54
CA VAL A 169 27.89 30.06 17.58
C VAL A 169 28.57 30.66 18.82
N PRO A 170 28.10 31.82 19.33
CA PRO A 170 28.70 32.44 20.52
C PRO A 170 28.58 31.59 21.80
N GLY A 171 29.67 31.57 22.58
CA GLY A 171 29.71 30.94 23.90
C GLY A 171 29.76 29.41 23.87
N THR A 172 30.06 28.81 22.72
CA THR A 172 30.38 27.38 22.61
C THR A 172 31.80 27.20 22.11
N GLY A 173 32.54 26.27 22.72
CA GLY A 173 33.80 25.79 22.13
C GLY A 173 33.53 25.02 20.85
N GLU A 174 34.55 24.87 20.00
CA GLU A 174 34.46 24.10 18.76
C GLU A 174 34.35 22.59 19.09
N PRO A 175 33.20 21.94 18.82
CA PRO A 175 33.05 20.52 19.13
C PRO A 175 33.77 19.65 18.10
N ASP A 176 34.35 18.52 18.54
CA ASP A 176 35.02 17.55 17.65
C ASP A 176 34.08 16.99 16.57
N ASP A 177 32.79 16.81 16.89
CA ASP A 177 31.73 16.49 15.93
C ASP A 177 30.66 17.60 15.96
N PRO A 178 30.45 18.34 14.85
CA PRO A 178 29.39 19.35 14.75
C PRO A 178 27.97 18.80 15.01
N PHE A 179 27.75 17.49 14.82
CA PHE A 179 26.47 16.85 15.11
C PHE A 179 26.29 16.44 16.58
N ALA A 180 27.34 16.54 17.39
CA ALA A 180 27.30 16.31 18.83
C ALA A 180 27.07 17.60 19.65
N ALA A 181 26.95 18.75 18.99
CA ALA A 181 26.62 20.03 19.63
C ALA A 181 25.30 19.96 20.42
N ASP A 182 25.21 20.73 21.49
CA ASP A 182 23.98 20.82 22.28
C ASP A 182 22.81 21.35 21.44
N ALA A 183 21.58 21.04 21.86
CA ALA A 183 20.38 21.32 21.07
C ALA A 183 20.19 22.80 20.73
N LEU A 184 20.67 23.72 21.58
CA LEU A 184 20.55 25.17 21.35
C LEU A 184 21.53 25.61 20.26
N THR A 185 22.79 25.17 20.38
CA THR A 185 23.85 25.43 19.39
C THR A 185 23.50 24.84 18.02
N ALA A 186 23.07 23.58 17.99
CA ALA A 186 22.60 22.93 16.78
C ALA A 186 21.38 23.64 16.18
N GLY A 187 20.47 24.15 17.02
CA GLY A 187 19.31 24.94 16.59
C GLY A 187 19.72 26.24 15.89
N PHE A 188 20.63 27.02 16.48
CA PHE A 188 21.15 28.24 15.86
C PHE A 188 21.90 27.94 14.55
N ALA A 189 22.75 26.93 14.52
CA ALA A 189 23.47 26.55 13.30
C ALA A 189 22.53 26.07 12.19
N VAL A 190 21.49 25.30 12.51
CA VAL A 190 20.44 24.93 11.54
C VAL A 190 19.73 26.18 11.02
N ALA A 191 19.37 27.12 11.91
CA ALA A 191 18.70 28.35 11.53
C ALA A 191 19.59 29.25 10.65
N ARG A 192 20.90 29.28 10.91
CA ARG A 192 21.88 29.98 10.08
C ARG A 192 21.98 29.40 8.66
N VAL A 193 21.91 28.08 8.53
CA VAL A 193 21.94 27.40 7.24
C VAL A 193 20.62 27.58 6.48
N ALA A 194 19.49 27.60 7.20
CA ALA A 194 18.17 27.73 6.62
C ALA A 194 17.93 29.09 5.98
N GLU A 195 16.98 29.12 5.05
CA GLU A 195 16.36 30.34 4.54
C GLU A 195 14.94 30.42 5.13
N PHE A 196 14.59 31.55 5.75
CA PHE A 196 13.30 31.72 6.43
C PHE A 196 12.50 32.84 5.79
N ASP A 197 11.26 32.54 5.41
CA ASP A 197 10.28 33.54 4.98
C ASP A 197 9.62 34.28 6.16
N ALA A 198 9.81 33.76 7.38
CA ALA A 198 9.23 34.29 8.60
C ALA A 198 10.33 34.66 9.63
N PRO A 199 10.06 35.62 10.55
CA PRO A 199 11.00 35.94 11.61
C PRO A 199 11.32 34.74 12.51
N VAL A 200 12.59 34.61 12.91
CA VAL A 200 13.06 33.59 13.84
C VAL A 200 12.83 34.07 15.28
N VAL A 201 12.09 33.29 16.06
CA VAL A 201 11.91 33.56 17.49
C VAL A 201 13.09 32.99 18.26
N VAL A 202 13.82 33.84 18.98
CA VAL A 202 14.99 33.46 19.76
C VAL A 202 14.70 33.65 21.23
N SER A 203 14.71 32.55 21.99
CA SER A 203 14.69 32.54 23.45
C SER A 203 16.08 32.16 23.96
N GLY A 204 16.68 33.00 24.81
CA GLY A 204 17.97 32.75 25.46
C GLY A 204 19.02 33.85 25.28
N ASP A 205 20.17 33.66 25.92
CA ASP A 205 21.18 34.71 26.14
C ASP A 205 22.46 34.54 25.32
N ARG A 206 22.41 33.71 24.27
CA ARG A 206 23.55 33.47 23.36
C ARG A 206 23.94 34.71 22.57
N PHE A 207 23.01 35.64 22.38
CA PHE A 207 23.26 36.89 21.69
C PHE A 207 22.92 38.06 22.62
N GLU A 208 23.81 39.06 22.65
CA GLU A 208 23.66 40.25 23.48
C GLU A 208 22.38 41.05 23.15
N SER A 209 21.92 40.97 21.89
CA SER A 209 20.72 41.67 21.43
C SER A 209 20.02 40.94 20.28
N ALA A 210 18.74 41.25 20.06
CA ALA A 210 17.99 40.77 18.88
C ALA A 210 18.68 41.19 17.56
N ARG A 211 19.33 42.36 17.53
CA ARG A 211 20.10 42.83 16.37
C ARG A 211 21.37 42.00 16.15
N ALA A 212 22.05 41.57 17.21
CA ALA A 212 23.19 40.67 17.09
C ALA A 212 22.75 39.30 16.55
N ALA A 213 21.67 38.74 17.10
CA ALA A 213 21.08 37.49 16.63
C ALA A 213 20.64 37.57 15.16
N SER A 214 19.97 38.65 14.77
CA SER A 214 19.50 38.85 13.38
C SER A 214 20.66 38.96 12.39
N ARG A 215 21.72 39.70 12.73
CA ARG A 215 22.93 39.80 11.90
C ARG A 215 23.62 38.46 11.72
N TRP A 216 23.74 37.69 12.80
CA TRP A 216 24.37 36.38 12.74
C TRP A 216 23.50 35.40 11.94
N LEU A 217 22.21 35.26 12.27
CA LEU A 217 21.30 34.36 11.57
C LEU A 217 21.11 34.74 10.10
N GLY A 218 21.21 36.02 9.75
CA GLY A 218 20.85 36.52 8.42
C GLY A 218 19.34 36.54 8.18
N ALA A 219 18.54 36.57 9.25
CA ALA A 219 17.08 36.57 9.21
C ALA A 219 16.50 37.57 10.21
N PRO A 220 15.27 38.08 10.01
CA PRO A 220 14.57 38.88 11.03
C PRO A 220 14.41 38.08 12.33
N VAL A 221 14.64 38.71 13.48
CA VAL A 221 14.57 38.04 14.79
C VAL A 221 13.58 38.74 15.73
N VAL A 222 12.77 37.93 16.41
CA VAL A 222 11.95 38.33 17.56
C VAL A 222 12.55 37.69 18.81
N ARG A 223 12.89 38.48 19.83
CA ARG A 223 13.38 37.97 21.11
C ARG A 223 12.23 37.93 22.12
N VAL A 224 12.12 36.82 22.84
CA VAL A 224 11.12 36.57 23.90
C VAL A 224 11.78 36.17 25.20
#